data_AF-A0A3N5YMZ8-F1
#
_entry.id   AF-A0A3N5YMZ8-F1
#
_cell.length_a   1.000
_cell.length_b   1.000
_cell.length_c   1.000
_cell.angle_alpha   90.00
_cell.angle_beta   90.00
_cell.angle_gamma   90.00
#
_symmetry.space_group_name_H-M   'P 1'
#
loop_
_entity.id
_entity.type
_entity.pdbx_description
1 polymer ?
#
loop_
_entity_poly.entity_id
_entity_poly.type
_entity_poly.pdbx_seq_one_letter_code
_entity_poly.pdbx_strand_id
1 'polypeptide(L)'
;MLVLNYLQTTGQANPEIQMTAEKYVATGYQRLLTFEVDGGGFSLFGNPPAEVFLTAYGLMEFTDMAKVYPVDETVIQRTAQWLLNQQQPDGTWLDQGYSEHWRVEAKAATTAYIVWALIEAGYKDTPQVERAIATIREFGLQEKDAYSLALV
;
A
#
# COMPACT_ATOMS: atom_id res chain seq x y z
N MET A 1 -12.34 -7.48 -5.95
CA MET A 1 -12.68 -6.04 -6.07
C MET A 1 -13.06 -5.66 -7.49
N LEU A 2 -12.25 -5.99 -8.50
CA LEU A 2 -12.52 -5.64 -9.92
C LEU A 2 -13.90 -6.07 -10.43
N VAL A 3 -14.37 -7.27 -10.08
CA VAL A 3 -15.71 -7.75 -10.47
C VAL A 3 -16.84 -6.91 -9.85
N LEU A 4 -16.74 -6.55 -8.56
CA LEU A 4 -17.75 -5.70 -7.91
C LEU A 4 -17.76 -4.29 -8.52
N ASN A 5 -16.58 -3.70 -8.72
CA ASN A 5 -16.45 -2.39 -9.36
C ASN A 5 -17.05 -2.41 -10.77
N TYR A 6 -16.77 -3.44 -11.57
CA TYR A 6 -17.36 -3.62 -12.90
C TYR A 6 -18.89 -3.75 -12.85
N LEU A 7 -19.45 -4.55 -11.93
CA LEU A 7 -20.90 -4.73 -11.81
C LEU A 7 -21.62 -3.45 -11.39
N GLN A 8 -21.03 -2.69 -10.46
CA GLN A 8 -21.56 -1.40 -10.00
C GLN A 8 -21.50 -0.33 -11.09
N THR A 9 -20.39 -0.25 -11.83
CA THR A 9 -20.19 0.77 -12.87
C THR A 9 -20.98 0.50 -14.16
N THR A 10 -21.17 -0.76 -14.53
CA THR A 10 -21.89 -1.14 -15.77
C THR A 10 -23.39 -1.33 -15.58
N GLY A 11 -23.90 -1.30 -14.34
CA GLY A 11 -25.31 -1.54 -14.04
C GLY A 11 -25.77 -2.98 -14.32
N GLN A 12 -24.85 -3.92 -14.60
CA GLN A 12 -25.13 -5.33 -14.86
C GLN A 12 -25.24 -6.15 -13.57
N ALA A 13 -25.82 -5.58 -12.51
CA ALA A 13 -25.88 -6.19 -11.20
C ALA A 13 -26.81 -7.41 -11.22
N ASN A 14 -26.26 -8.60 -11.49
CA ASN A 14 -26.89 -9.85 -11.11
C ASN A 14 -26.77 -9.96 -9.57
N PRO A 15 -27.88 -9.93 -8.81
CA PRO A 15 -27.84 -9.93 -7.35
C PRO A 15 -27.10 -11.12 -6.75
N GLU A 16 -27.17 -12.29 -7.38
CA GLU A 16 -26.49 -13.50 -6.91
C GLU A 16 -24.96 -13.40 -7.06
N ILE A 17 -24.49 -12.84 -8.17
CA ILE A 17 -23.06 -12.62 -8.43
C ILE A 17 -22.53 -11.54 -7.48
N GLN A 18 -23.28 -10.46 -7.27
CA GLN A 18 -22.91 -9.40 -6.34
C GLN A 18 -22.79 -9.94 -4.90
N MET A 19 -23.81 -10.64 -4.40
CA MET A 19 -23.79 -11.22 -3.05
C MET A 19 -22.63 -12.21 -2.87
N THR A 20 -22.34 -13.01 -3.89
CA THR A 20 -21.20 -13.94 -3.87
C THR A 20 -19.87 -13.18 -3.80
N ALA A 21 -19.70 -12.14 -4.61
CA ALA A 21 -18.49 -11.34 -4.62
C ALA A 21 -18.28 -10.55 -3.33
N GLU A 22 -19.34 -9.99 -2.74
CA GLU A 22 -19.32 -9.34 -1.42
C GLU A 22 -18.89 -10.33 -0.33
N LYS A 23 -19.41 -11.56 -0.35
CA LYS A 23 -18.99 -12.61 0.61
C LYS A 23 -17.51 -12.96 0.50
N TYR A 24 -16.97 -13.04 -0.71
CA TYR A 24 -15.53 -13.28 -0.91
C TYR A 24 -14.69 -12.11 -0.43
N VAL A 25 -15.11 -10.87 -0.69
CA VAL A 25 -14.42 -9.67 -0.17
C VAL A 25 -14.45 -9.63 1.35
N ALA A 26 -15.60 -9.89 1.98
CA ALA A 26 -15.73 -9.96 3.44
C ALA A 26 -14.79 -11.00 4.06
N THR A 27 -14.76 -12.22 3.49
CA THR A 27 -13.86 -13.29 3.95
C THR A 27 -12.39 -12.90 3.77
N GLY A 28 -12.05 -12.33 2.60
CA GLY A 28 -10.71 -11.85 2.30
C GLY A 28 -10.25 -10.76 3.26
N TYR A 29 -11.12 -9.78 3.54
CA TYR A 29 -10.88 -8.70 4.50
C TYR A 29 -10.53 -9.26 5.88
N GLN A 30 -11.40 -10.12 6.42
CA GLN A 30 -11.18 -10.73 7.73
C GLN A 30 -9.89 -11.56 7.77
N ARG A 31 -9.54 -12.23 6.67
CA ARG A 31 -8.28 -12.96 6.56
C ARG A 31 -7.07 -12.03 6.53
N LEU A 32 -7.13 -10.92 5.80
CA LEU A 32 -6.04 -9.95 5.72
C LEU A 32 -5.69 -9.37 7.10
N LEU A 33 -6.71 -9.06 7.91
CA LEU A 33 -6.51 -8.58 9.29
C LEU A 33 -5.73 -9.56 10.18
N THR A 34 -5.73 -10.87 9.87
CA THR A 34 -4.94 -11.85 10.65
C THR A 34 -3.43 -11.76 10.43
N PHE A 35 -2.98 -10.97 9.44
CA PHE A 35 -1.57 -10.70 9.15
C PHE A 35 -1.07 -9.39 9.75
N GLU A 36 -1.95 -8.64 10.44
CA GLU A 36 -1.58 -7.43 11.15
C GLU A 36 -0.73 -7.79 12.38
N VAL A 37 0.35 -7.04 12.55
CA VAL A 37 1.23 -7.05 13.71
C VAL A 37 0.86 -5.87 14.59
N ASP A 38 0.96 -6.04 15.92
CA ASP A 38 0.73 -4.98 16.91
C ASP A 38 1.42 -3.67 16.49
N GLY A 39 0.63 -2.60 16.40
CA GLY A 39 1.06 -1.28 15.94
C GLY A 39 0.60 -0.90 14.54
N GLY A 40 -0.01 -1.82 13.77
CA GLY A 40 -0.64 -1.53 12.47
C GLY A 40 0.20 -1.89 11.24
N GLY A 41 1.37 -2.50 11.44
CA GLY A 41 2.17 -3.07 10.36
C GLY A 41 1.70 -4.47 9.97
N PHE A 42 2.13 -4.99 8.82
CA PHE A 42 1.77 -6.33 8.36
C PHE A 42 3.01 -7.18 8.08
N SER A 43 2.88 -8.49 8.27
CA SER A 43 3.92 -9.48 7.90
C SER A 43 3.31 -10.70 7.23
N LEU A 44 4.13 -11.53 6.55
CA LEU A 44 3.67 -12.73 5.84
C LEU A 44 2.88 -13.71 6.73
N PHE A 45 3.13 -13.70 8.04
CA PHE A 45 2.56 -14.66 8.99
C PHE A 45 1.80 -14.02 10.16
N GLY A 46 1.64 -12.70 10.17
CA GLY A 46 1.00 -11.98 11.29
C GLY A 46 1.82 -11.94 12.58
N ASN A 47 3.12 -12.24 12.50
CA ASN A 47 4.04 -12.14 13.63
C ASN A 47 5.09 -11.05 13.38
N PRO A 48 5.58 -10.35 14.42
CA PRO A 48 6.68 -9.41 14.27
C PRO A 48 7.94 -10.07 13.67
N PRO A 49 8.80 -9.28 12.97
CA PRO A 49 8.62 -7.87 12.64
C PRO A 49 7.64 -7.66 11.48
N ALA A 50 6.99 -6.49 11.46
CA ALA A 50 6.23 -6.04 10.29
C ALA A 50 7.16 -5.54 9.19
N GLU A 51 6.72 -5.70 7.93
CA GLU A 51 7.49 -5.38 6.73
C GLU A 51 6.88 -4.16 6.04
N VAL A 52 7.71 -3.17 5.70
CA VAL A 52 7.24 -1.90 5.13
C VAL A 52 6.54 -2.09 3.78
N PHE A 53 7.04 -2.99 2.95
CA PHE A 53 6.45 -3.26 1.64
C PHE A 53 5.09 -3.94 1.77
N LEU A 54 4.98 -5.00 2.58
CA LEU A 54 3.69 -5.67 2.81
C LEU A 54 2.67 -4.78 3.49
N THR A 55 3.12 -3.92 4.39
CA THR A 55 2.22 -2.95 5.05
C THR A 55 1.67 -1.95 4.04
N ALA A 56 2.48 -1.44 3.11
CA ALA A 56 2.00 -0.55 2.05
C ALA A 56 1.12 -1.26 1.03
N TYR A 57 1.43 -2.53 0.70
CA TYR A 57 0.56 -3.36 -0.12
C TYR A 57 -0.81 -3.54 0.55
N GLY A 58 -0.84 -3.86 1.85
CA GLY A 58 -2.06 -3.95 2.64
C GLY A 58 -2.84 -2.63 2.65
N LEU A 59 -2.17 -1.49 2.85
CA LEU A 59 -2.81 -0.17 2.81
C LEU A 59 -3.52 0.08 1.47
N MET A 60 -2.86 -0.23 0.35
CA MET A 60 -3.45 -0.10 -0.99
C MET A 60 -4.69 -1.01 -1.13
N GLU A 61 -4.57 -2.28 -0.75
CA GLU A 61 -5.67 -3.25 -0.83
C GLU A 61 -6.88 -2.83 0.03
N PHE A 62 -6.66 -2.35 1.27
CA PHE A 62 -7.75 -1.85 2.12
C PHE A 62 -8.40 -0.59 1.54
N THR A 63 -7.60 0.30 0.97
CA THR A 63 -8.09 1.53 0.31
C THR A 63 -8.96 1.20 -0.91
N ASP A 64 -8.52 0.26 -1.75
CA ASP A 64 -9.30 -0.21 -2.89
C ASP A 64 -10.56 -0.96 -2.47
N MET A 65 -10.46 -1.74 -1.38
CA MET A 65 -11.59 -2.49 -0.85
C MET A 65 -12.66 -1.56 -0.30
N ALA A 66 -12.28 -0.47 0.36
CA ALA A 66 -13.18 0.55 0.88
C ALA A 66 -14.08 1.19 -0.22
N LYS A 67 -13.65 1.16 -1.49
CA LYS A 67 -14.45 1.66 -2.63
C LYS A 67 -15.67 0.81 -2.92
N VAL A 68 -15.66 -0.47 -2.52
CA VAL A 68 -16.70 -1.46 -2.88
C VAL A 68 -17.24 -2.27 -1.70
N TYR A 69 -16.66 -2.14 -0.52
CA TYR A 69 -17.02 -2.89 0.68
C TYR A 69 -16.75 -2.04 1.94
N PRO A 70 -17.56 -2.13 3.01
CA PRO A 70 -17.34 -1.38 4.25
C PRO A 70 -16.12 -1.88 5.02
N VAL A 71 -14.95 -1.31 4.70
CA VAL A 71 -13.71 -1.49 5.47
C VAL A 71 -13.73 -0.55 6.67
N ASP A 72 -13.19 -1.01 7.81
CA ASP A 72 -13.03 -0.16 8.98
C ASP A 72 -11.94 0.88 8.71
N GLU A 73 -12.33 2.16 8.65
CA GLU A 73 -11.42 3.28 8.40
C GLU A 73 -10.26 3.34 9.39
N THR A 74 -10.44 2.84 10.61
CA THR A 74 -9.36 2.81 11.62
C THR A 74 -8.22 1.89 11.22
N VAL A 75 -8.47 0.86 10.40
CA VAL A 75 -7.42 -0.02 9.84
C VAL A 75 -6.56 0.76 8.87
N ILE A 76 -7.17 1.49 7.94
CA ILE A 76 -6.46 2.33 6.96
C ILE A 76 -5.65 3.39 7.70
N GLN A 77 -6.26 4.06 8.68
CA GLN A 77 -5.61 5.12 9.45
C GLN A 77 -4.38 4.63 10.21
N ARG A 78 -4.49 3.53 10.97
CA ARG A 78 -3.36 3.01 11.75
C ARG A 78 -2.27 2.41 10.87
N THR A 79 -2.63 1.77 9.75
CA THR A 79 -1.67 1.24 8.77
C THR A 79 -0.86 2.37 8.12
N ALA A 80 -1.55 3.43 7.68
CA ALA A 80 -0.89 4.62 7.13
C ALA A 80 0.00 5.31 8.16
N GLN A 81 -0.48 5.47 9.39
CA GLN A 81 0.31 6.08 10.47
C GLN A 81 1.56 5.25 10.80
N TRP A 82 1.45 3.92 10.82
CA TRP A 82 2.59 3.04 11.01
C TRP A 82 3.64 3.27 9.92
N LEU A 83 3.23 3.31 8.64
CA LEU A 83 4.14 3.59 7.51
C LEU A 83 4.81 4.95 7.63
N LEU A 84 4.05 6.01 7.91
CA LEU A 84 4.58 7.36 8.12
C LEU A 84 5.66 7.40 9.23
N ASN A 85 5.51 6.56 10.26
CA ASN A 85 6.46 6.45 11.35
C ASN A 85 7.69 5.59 11.02
N GLN A 86 7.67 4.80 9.94
CA GLN A 86 8.83 4.01 9.48
C GLN A 86 9.78 4.80 8.55
N GLN A 87 9.42 6.03 8.16
CA GLN A 87 10.25 6.81 7.25
C GLN A 87 11.61 7.12 7.88
N GLN A 88 12.67 6.88 7.12
CA GLN A 88 14.04 7.19 7.52
C GLN A 88 14.31 8.71 7.48
N PRO A 89 15.37 9.20 8.16
CA PRO A 89 15.71 10.61 8.15
C PRO A 89 15.97 11.21 6.77
N ASP A 90 16.38 10.38 5.80
CA ASP A 90 16.64 10.76 4.40
C ASP A 90 15.36 10.79 3.53
N GLY A 91 14.18 10.59 4.13
CA GLY A 91 12.89 10.62 3.44
C GLY A 91 12.49 9.31 2.76
N THR A 92 13.26 8.24 2.92
CA THR A 92 13.01 6.95 2.26
C THR A 92 12.46 5.89 3.20
N TRP A 93 12.01 4.78 2.62
CA TRP A 93 11.75 3.54 3.34
C TRP A 93 12.68 2.44 2.84
N LEU A 94 13.12 1.58 3.75
CA LEU A 94 13.98 0.46 3.43
C LEU A 94 13.28 -0.84 3.82
N ASP A 95 13.13 -1.74 2.85
CA ASP A 95 12.69 -3.09 3.14
C ASP A 95 13.84 -3.87 3.81
N GLN A 96 13.64 -4.31 5.04
CA GLN A 96 14.63 -5.10 5.78
C GLN A 96 14.52 -6.60 5.46
N GLY A 97 13.45 -7.05 4.77
CA GLY A 97 13.12 -8.46 4.60
C GLY A 97 13.41 -9.05 3.22
N TYR A 98 13.27 -8.27 2.15
CA TYR A 98 13.60 -8.74 0.80
C TYR A 98 14.96 -8.19 0.35
N SER A 99 15.92 -9.11 0.18
CA SER A 99 17.11 -9.03 -0.67
C SER A 99 18.22 -8.00 -0.38
N GLU A 100 19.35 -8.57 0.04
CA GLU A 100 20.66 -7.94 0.14
C GLU A 100 21.29 -7.55 -1.22
N HIS A 101 20.62 -7.77 -2.37
CA HIS A 101 21.27 -7.73 -3.70
C HIS A 101 20.95 -6.51 -4.58
N TRP A 102 20.00 -5.61 -4.22
CA TRP A 102 19.53 -4.54 -5.13
C TRP A 102 19.39 -3.13 -4.50
N ARG A 103 20.39 -2.76 -3.68
CA ARG A 103 20.35 -1.70 -2.65
C ARG A 103 19.93 -0.26 -3.05
N VAL A 104 19.89 0.13 -4.33
CA VAL A 104 19.50 1.51 -4.74
C VAL A 104 18.19 1.52 -5.50
N GLU A 105 18.09 0.75 -6.60
CA GLU A 105 16.86 0.63 -7.39
C GLU A 105 15.68 0.17 -6.53
N ALA A 106 15.90 -0.82 -5.66
CA ALA A 106 14.85 -1.30 -4.79
C ALA A 106 14.45 -0.28 -3.73
N LYS A 107 15.39 0.55 -3.23
CA LYS A 107 15.08 1.59 -2.25
C LYS A 107 14.23 2.70 -2.87
N ALA A 108 14.58 3.12 -4.08
CA ALA A 108 13.80 4.09 -4.85
C ALA A 108 12.40 3.54 -5.17
N ALA A 109 12.32 2.31 -5.70
CA ALA A 109 11.06 1.65 -6.03
C ALA A 109 10.16 1.42 -4.81
N THR A 110 10.72 0.93 -3.69
CA THR A 110 9.97 0.75 -2.44
C THR A 110 9.46 2.09 -1.90
N THR A 111 10.30 3.14 -1.93
CA THR A 111 9.90 4.48 -1.49
C THR A 111 8.77 5.03 -2.38
N ALA A 112 8.88 4.90 -3.71
CA ALA A 112 7.85 5.33 -4.65
C ALA A 112 6.53 4.58 -4.44
N TYR A 113 6.59 3.26 -4.25
CA TYR A 113 5.40 2.45 -3.99
C TYR A 113 4.69 2.85 -2.68
N ILE A 114 5.45 3.08 -1.61
CA ILE A 114 4.89 3.52 -0.32
C ILE A 114 4.26 4.91 -0.43
N VAL A 115 4.91 5.83 -1.15
CA VAL A 115 4.35 7.15 -1.44
C VAL A 115 3.03 7.04 -2.19
N TRP A 116 2.96 6.18 -3.22
CA TRP A 116 1.72 5.97 -3.96
C TRP A 116 0.61 5.41 -3.08
N ALA A 117 0.88 4.39 -2.27
CA ALA A 117 -0.09 3.82 -1.33
C ALA A 117 -0.61 4.86 -0.33
N LEU A 118 0.27 5.70 0.22
CA LEU A 118 -0.11 6.79 1.12
C LEU A 118 -0.98 7.84 0.41
N ILE A 119 -0.66 8.20 -0.83
CA ILE A 119 -1.45 9.16 -1.62
C ILE A 119 -2.85 8.61 -1.90
N GLU A 120 -2.97 7.36 -2.35
CA GLU A 120 -4.27 6.72 -2.61
C GLU A 120 -5.12 6.64 -1.33
N ALA A 121 -4.48 6.40 -0.19
CA ALA A 121 -5.13 6.38 1.13
C ALA A 121 -5.47 7.79 1.68
N GLY A 122 -5.17 8.87 0.95
CA GLY A 122 -5.51 10.24 1.33
C GLY A 122 -4.47 10.99 2.17
N TYR A 123 -3.24 10.48 2.26
CA TYR A 123 -2.14 11.05 3.06
C TYR A 123 -1.15 11.89 2.24
N LYS A 124 -1.57 12.37 1.06
CA LYS A 124 -0.73 13.15 0.14
C LYS A 124 -0.08 14.37 0.79
N ASP A 125 -0.82 15.10 1.62
CA ASP A 125 -0.38 16.38 2.19
C ASP A 125 0.42 16.20 3.50
N THR A 126 0.92 14.98 3.76
CA THR A 126 1.78 14.72 4.92
C THR A 126 3.23 15.15 4.65
N PRO A 127 3.96 15.70 5.64
CA PRO A 127 5.36 16.08 5.48
C PRO A 127 6.27 14.91 5.05
N GLN A 128 5.92 13.69 5.43
CA GLN A 128 6.63 12.47 5.05
C GLN A 128 6.51 12.23 3.53
N VAL A 129 5.30 12.32 2.97
CA VAL A 129 5.07 12.16 1.54
C VAL A 129 5.78 13.26 0.75
N GLU A 130 5.71 14.51 1.21
CA GLU A 130 6.41 15.63 0.57
C GLU A 130 7.94 15.41 0.53
N ARG A 131 8.54 15.01 1.66
CA ARG A 131 9.98 14.69 1.72
C ARG A 131 10.36 13.55 0.79
N ALA A 132 9.56 12.47 0.78
CA ALA A 132 9.81 11.32 -0.05
C ALA A 132 9.75 11.66 -1.55
N ILE A 133 8.78 12.48 -1.98
CA ILE A 133 8.68 12.96 -3.36
C ILE A 133 9.92 13.77 -3.75
N ALA A 134 10.44 14.61 -2.85
CA ALA A 134 11.68 15.34 -3.09
C ALA A 134 12.86 14.37 -3.29
N THR A 135 13.01 13.37 -2.42
CA THR A 135 14.08 12.36 -2.52
C THR A 135 13.96 11.50 -3.79
N ILE A 136 12.75 11.08 -4.18
CA ILE A 136 12.52 10.31 -5.42
C ILE A 136 12.93 11.13 -6.65
N ARG A 137 12.62 12.43 -6.69
CA ARG A 137 13.06 13.32 -7.80
C ARG A 137 14.58 13.39 -7.90
N GLU A 138 15.28 13.41 -6.78
CA GLU A 138 16.75 13.37 -6.77
C GLU A 138 17.28 12.04 -7.34
N PHE A 139 16.65 10.91 -7.03
CA PHE A 139 17.01 9.62 -7.65
C PHE A 139 16.82 9.64 -9.17
N GLY A 140 15.67 10.14 -9.65
CA GLY A 140 15.39 10.23 -11.10
C GLY A 140 16.31 11.18 -11.86
N LEU A 141 16.88 12.19 -11.19
CA LEU A 141 17.90 13.08 -11.79
C LEU A 141 19.29 12.44 -11.83
N GLN A 142 19.56 11.45 -10.98
CA GLN A 142 20.83 10.73 -10.94
C GLN A 142 20.82 9.49 -11.86
N GLU A 143 19.66 8.89 -12.11
CA GLU A 143 19.52 7.78 -13.05
C GLU A 143 19.36 8.23 -14.50
N LYS A 144 20.22 7.69 -15.37
CA LYS A 144 20.19 7.91 -16.82
C LYS A 144 19.46 6.80 -17.59
N ASP A 145 18.80 5.88 -16.88
CA ASP A 145 18.13 4.75 -17.51
C ASP A 145 16.63 5.03 -17.74
N ALA A 146 16.19 4.81 -18.97
CA ALA A 146 14.85 5.21 -19.43
C ALA A 146 13.72 4.37 -18.80
N TYR A 147 14.05 3.20 -18.24
CA TYR A 147 13.08 2.31 -17.59
C TYR A 147 12.66 2.83 -16.22
N SER A 148 13.61 3.30 -15.40
CA SER A 148 13.34 3.87 -14.08
C SER A 148 12.59 5.19 -14.14
N LEU A 149 12.85 6.01 -15.18
CA LEU A 149 12.13 7.27 -15.45
C LEU A 149 10.63 7.07 -15.75
N ALA A 150 10.21 5.88 -16.19
CA ALA A 150 8.81 5.61 -16.48
C ALA A 150 7.98 5.25 -15.23
N LEU A 151 8.64 4.95 -14.11
CA LEU A 151 8.02 4.55 -12.84
C LEU A 151 7.99 5.67 -11.79
N VAL A 152 8.53 6.86 -12.12
CA VAL A 152 8.63 8.04 -11.24
C VAL A 152 7.77 9.20 -11.75
#